data_AF-A0A5R8KAH0-F1
#
_entry.id   AF-A0A5R8KAH0-F1
#
_cell.length_a   1.000
_cell.length_b   1.000
_cell.length_c   1.000
_cell.angle_alpha   90.00
_cell.angle_beta   90.00
_cell.angle_gamma   90.00
#
_symmetry.space_group_name_H-M   'P 1'
#
loop_
_entity.id
_entity.type
_entity.pdbx_description
1 polymer ?
#
loop_
_entity_poly.entity_id
_entity_poly.type
_entity_poly.pdbx_seq_one_letter_code
_entity_poly.pdbx_strand_id
1 'polypeptide(L)'
;MNQSPITLQCPHCRDRFITLKQGSGPLETCPHCAHAAPRVQFQPIVANPESTRPQHLIKLPDSHPPPATPTSPPAVTNHAAAAPSTSFPIPHGSPILPPPEDPLDNTSEEYSLPLEEAVPPISINALLITCIIAIVLGAIWMLRPSTQTSPTPTPEIDLQTLSSAAKIQSIIALPSNEPETIQDPWIPSLPTTDLTSKNDPTPDRDLAEEPAPWMMISTIEAARQLNRANTLDQRLPLFRQADKHRDGIESFFQNSPVFREDLLPESTLIHLLPSGQKSHLLSLPSVGSSHPTLILLHRDTDSKPTIDWPLFLQSHELHYEAFLAESGSNARWFRLICKLTHDFELPPQLQNLYLTLRSHGSARPESFSLLVARDTPAGRYIGSQMVWDQQYLVDVFVKIDSIGNKRRPFIMEIKTR
;
A
#
# COMPACT_ATOMS: atom_id res chain seq x y z
N MET A 1 30.09 33.51 18.40
CA MET A 1 29.88 34.13 17.07
C MET A 1 28.49 33.70 16.60
N ASN A 2 27.51 34.61 16.56
CA ASN A 2 26.19 34.30 15.99
C ASN A 2 26.33 34.29 14.47
N GLN A 3 26.14 33.13 13.83
CA GLN A 3 26.16 33.02 12.38
C GLN A 3 24.72 33.04 11.85
N SER A 4 24.46 33.91 10.89
CA SER A 4 23.16 34.00 10.22
C SER A 4 22.96 32.80 9.28
N PRO A 5 21.74 32.26 9.18
CA PRO A 5 21.42 31.20 8.20
C PRO A 5 21.70 31.68 6.78
N ILE A 6 22.29 30.81 5.95
CA ILE A 6 22.56 31.08 4.53
C ILE A 6 21.62 30.23 3.68
N THR A 7 20.95 30.87 2.72
CA THR A 7 20.12 30.17 1.71
C THR A 7 21.00 29.78 0.53
N LEU A 8 20.96 28.49 0.16
CA LEU A 8 21.71 27.92 -0.95
C LEU A 8 20.75 27.41 -2.03
N GLN A 9 21.16 27.49 -3.30
CA GLN A 9 20.45 26.87 -4.43
C GLN A 9 21.20 25.63 -4.91
N CYS A 10 20.49 24.52 -5.05
CA CYS A 10 21.08 23.28 -5.56
C CYS A 10 21.37 23.38 -7.06
N PRO A 11 22.58 23.04 -7.54
CA PRO A 11 22.86 23.05 -8.98
C PRO A 11 22.09 21.95 -9.74
N HIS A 12 21.63 20.90 -9.04
CA HIS A 12 20.93 19.77 -9.64
C HIS A 12 19.42 20.01 -9.77
N CYS A 13 18.71 20.25 -8.66
CA CYS A 13 17.26 20.44 -8.69
C CYS A 13 16.81 21.92 -8.78
N ARG A 14 17.74 22.88 -8.68
CA ARG A 14 17.48 24.34 -8.66
C ARG A 14 16.62 24.85 -7.50
N ASP A 15 16.20 23.99 -6.58
CA ASP A 15 15.49 24.42 -5.38
C ASP A 15 16.41 25.05 -4.34
N ARG A 16 15.81 25.92 -3.51
CA ARG A 16 16.47 26.70 -2.46
C ARG A 16 16.31 26.01 -1.13
N PHE A 17 17.38 25.86 -0.35
CA PHE A 17 17.32 25.31 1.00
C PHE A 17 18.17 26.13 1.96
N ILE A 18 17.81 26.07 3.24
CA ILE A 18 18.52 26.76 4.32
C ILE A 18 19.47 25.76 4.97
N THR A 19 20.76 26.13 5.08
CA THR A 19 21.72 25.35 5.88
C THR A 19 22.07 26.12 7.16
N LEU A 20 21.91 25.45 8.30
CA LEU A 20 22.28 25.96 9.64
C LEU A 20 23.68 25.52 10.06
N LYS A 21 24.28 24.54 9.37
CA LYS A 21 25.51 23.87 9.80
C LYS A 21 26.70 24.32 8.95
N GLN A 22 27.62 25.06 9.55
CA GLN A 22 29.05 24.93 9.20
C GLN A 22 29.62 23.70 9.93
N GLY A 23 29.13 22.51 9.62
CA GLY A 23 29.88 21.31 9.96
C GLY A 23 31.13 21.30 9.09
N SER A 24 32.31 21.03 9.64
CA SER A 24 33.60 20.94 8.94
C SER A 24 33.68 19.82 7.89
N GLY A 25 32.54 19.26 7.48
CA GLY A 25 32.44 18.31 6.39
C GLY A 25 32.67 19.00 5.05
N PRO A 26 33.43 18.39 4.13
CA PRO A 26 33.71 18.97 2.82
C PRO A 26 32.49 19.01 1.88
N LEU A 27 31.34 18.45 2.28
CA LEU A 27 30.18 18.23 1.42
C LEU A 27 28.88 18.72 2.09
N GLU A 28 28.08 19.44 1.32
CA GLU A 28 26.70 19.80 1.63
C GLU A 28 25.78 18.88 0.81
N THR A 29 24.69 18.41 1.42
CA THR A 29 23.70 17.54 0.73
C THR A 29 22.39 18.28 0.56
N CYS A 30 21.91 18.40 -0.67
CA CYS A 30 20.61 19.01 -0.96
C CYS A 30 19.48 18.14 -0.39
N PRO A 31 18.57 18.69 0.44
CA PRO A 31 17.46 17.92 1.00
C PRO A 31 16.40 17.51 -0.03
N HIS A 32 16.34 18.19 -1.19
CA HIS A 32 15.32 17.91 -2.21
C HIS A 32 15.68 16.74 -3.13
N CYS A 33 16.98 16.54 -3.41
CA CYS A 33 17.43 15.54 -4.39
C CYS A 33 18.61 14.69 -3.92
N ALA A 34 19.03 14.84 -2.64
CA ALA A 34 20.19 14.16 -2.06
C ALA A 34 21.52 14.40 -2.80
N HIS A 35 21.61 15.41 -3.67
CA HIS A 35 22.86 15.76 -4.35
C HIS A 35 23.87 16.27 -3.32
N ALA A 36 24.96 15.51 -3.14
CA ALA A 36 26.06 15.83 -2.25
C ALA A 36 27.23 16.43 -3.04
N ALA A 37 27.62 17.66 -2.71
CA ALA A 37 28.67 18.39 -3.41
C ALA A 37 29.42 19.34 -2.46
N PRO A 38 30.64 19.78 -2.80
CA PRO A 38 31.31 20.85 -2.06
C PRO A 38 30.44 22.11 -2.02
N ARG A 39 30.43 22.80 -0.87
CA ARG A 39 29.59 24.00 -0.67
C ARG A 39 29.75 25.06 -1.77
N VAL A 40 30.94 25.19 -2.35
CA VAL A 40 31.25 26.13 -3.44
C VAL A 40 30.46 25.86 -4.73
N GLN A 41 29.89 24.67 -4.89
CA GLN A 41 29.03 24.31 -6.03
C GLN A 41 27.57 24.71 -5.82
N PHE A 42 27.17 25.08 -4.60
CA PHE A 42 25.85 25.62 -4.31
C PHE A 42 25.88 27.13 -4.46
N GLN A 43 24.91 27.70 -5.17
CA GLN A 43 24.84 29.14 -5.39
C GLN A 43 24.25 29.82 -4.14
N PRO A 44 24.99 30.69 -3.44
CA PRO A 44 24.43 31.44 -2.32
C PRO A 44 23.41 32.45 -2.86
N ILE A 45 22.20 32.41 -2.33
CA ILE A 45 21.18 33.42 -2.63
C ILE A 45 21.23 34.42 -1.50
N VAL A 46 21.76 35.60 -1.80
CA VAL A 46 21.59 36.76 -0.92
C VAL A 46 20.11 37.11 -0.98
N ALA A 47 19.39 36.87 0.11
CA ALA A 47 18.00 37.29 0.22
C ALA A 47 17.99 38.83 0.11
N ASN A 48 17.61 39.34 -1.07
CA ASN A 48 17.38 40.76 -1.25
C ASN A 48 16.03 41.06 -0.58
N PRO A 49 15.99 41.81 0.54
CA PRO A 49 14.77 41.97 1.34
C PRO A 49 13.62 42.69 0.61
N GLU A 50 13.84 43.24 -0.58
CA GLU A 50 12.84 44.00 -1.34
C GLU A 50 12.02 43.19 -2.38
N SER A 51 12.31 41.90 -2.62
CA SER A 51 11.67 41.16 -3.72
C SER A 51 10.90 39.90 -3.31
N THR A 52 10.11 39.98 -2.24
CA THR A 52 9.14 38.93 -1.87
C THR A 52 7.71 39.46 -1.94
N ARG A 53 7.26 39.77 -3.17
CA ARG A 53 5.83 39.84 -3.48
C ARG A 53 5.42 38.46 -4.02
N PRO A 54 4.63 37.65 -3.27
CA PRO A 54 4.12 36.40 -3.81
C PRO A 54 3.08 36.71 -4.90
N GLN A 55 3.42 36.47 -6.16
CA GLN A 55 2.45 36.40 -7.25
C GLN A 55 1.93 34.97 -7.37
N HIS A 56 0.85 34.66 -6.67
CA HIS A 56 -0.29 33.87 -7.17
C HIS A 56 -1.26 33.63 -6.00
N LEU A 57 -2.16 34.59 -5.77
CA LEU A 57 -3.38 34.33 -5.01
C LEU A 57 -4.40 33.80 -6.02
N ILE A 58 -4.69 32.50 -5.95
CA ILE A 58 -5.81 31.88 -6.66
C ILE A 58 -7.08 32.51 -6.08
N LYS A 59 -7.84 33.19 -6.95
CA LYS A 59 -9.13 33.79 -6.64
C LYS A 59 -10.14 32.65 -6.40
N LEU A 60 -10.59 32.46 -5.16
CA LEU A 60 -11.74 31.60 -4.86
C LEU A 60 -13.00 32.18 -5.54
N PRO A 61 -13.85 31.36 -6.17
CA PRO A 61 -15.17 31.80 -6.63
C PRO A 61 -16.08 32.10 -5.43
N ASP A 62 -16.85 33.18 -5.55
CA ASP A 62 -17.83 33.64 -4.59
C ASP A 62 -18.88 32.57 -4.25
N SER A 63 -19.18 32.50 -2.96
CA SER A 63 -20.20 31.68 -2.32
C SER A 63 -21.59 31.93 -2.91
N HIS A 64 -22.26 30.87 -3.35
CA HIS A 64 -23.69 30.89 -3.64
C HIS A 64 -24.52 31.09 -2.36
N PRO A 65 -25.68 31.79 -2.44
CA PRO A 65 -26.61 31.92 -1.33
C PRO A 65 -27.30 30.58 -1.00
N PRO A 66 -27.76 30.39 0.25
CA PRO A 66 -28.36 29.14 0.70
C PRO A 66 -29.69 28.85 0.00
N PRO A 67 -29.99 27.58 -0.35
CA PRO A 67 -31.30 27.22 -0.86
C PRO A 67 -32.37 27.28 0.24
N ALA A 68 -33.55 27.73 -0.16
CA ALA A 68 -34.75 27.83 0.66
C ALA A 68 -35.17 26.47 1.24
N THR A 69 -35.67 26.53 2.47
CA THR A 69 -36.24 25.45 3.26
C THR A 69 -37.44 24.80 2.55
N PRO A 70 -37.44 23.47 2.29
CA PRO A 70 -38.65 22.79 1.87
C PRO A 70 -39.56 22.48 3.07
N THR A 71 -40.77 22.98 2.95
CA THR A 71 -41.96 22.76 3.79
C THR A 71 -42.26 21.27 3.97
N SER A 72 -42.56 20.87 5.20
CA SER A 72 -43.03 19.54 5.59
C SER A 72 -44.41 19.21 4.96
N PRO A 73 -44.61 18.01 4.38
CA PRO A 73 -45.95 17.50 4.10
C PRO A 73 -46.53 16.74 5.31
N PRO A 74 -47.87 16.62 5.38
CA PRO A 74 -48.60 16.28 6.61
C PRO A 74 -48.58 14.79 6.95
N ALA A 75 -48.79 14.54 8.25
CA ALA A 75 -49.00 13.23 8.84
C ALA A 75 -50.20 12.51 8.21
N VAL A 76 -49.96 11.32 7.65
CA VAL A 76 -51.01 10.37 7.31
C VAL A 76 -51.10 9.36 8.45
N THR A 77 -52.21 9.46 9.18
CA THR A 77 -52.70 8.50 10.15
C THR A 77 -53.17 7.26 9.39
N ASN A 78 -52.59 6.08 9.65
CA ASN A 78 -53.21 4.83 9.24
C ASN A 78 -53.42 3.93 10.46
N HIS A 79 -54.69 3.57 10.61
CA HIS A 79 -55.25 2.71 11.65
C HIS A 79 -54.79 1.26 11.52
N ALA A 80 -54.60 0.67 12.70
CA ALA A 80 -54.86 -0.70 13.12
C ALA A 80 -55.30 -1.74 12.06
N ALA A 81 -54.56 -2.85 12.02
CA ALA A 81 -55.13 -4.18 11.88
C ALA A 81 -54.37 -5.16 12.78
N ALA A 82 -55.12 -5.98 13.49
CA ALA A 82 -54.71 -6.80 14.61
C ALA A 82 -54.35 -8.24 14.21
N ALA A 83 -53.44 -8.83 14.98
CA ALA A 83 -53.33 -10.26 15.35
C ALA A 83 -52.98 -11.30 14.23
N PRO A 84 -52.50 -12.52 14.57
CA PRO A 84 -52.34 -13.10 15.91
C PRO A 84 -50.94 -13.62 16.26
N SER A 85 -50.73 -13.65 17.58
CA SER A 85 -49.66 -14.34 18.29
C SER A 85 -49.82 -15.85 18.18
N THR A 86 -48.81 -16.56 17.68
CA THR A 86 -48.65 -18.01 17.89
C THR A 86 -47.64 -18.24 19.00
N SER A 87 -48.19 -18.52 20.18
CA SER A 87 -47.52 -19.11 21.33
C SER A 87 -47.13 -20.56 21.04
N PHE A 88 -45.85 -20.90 21.18
CA PHE A 88 -45.41 -22.28 21.26
C PHE A 88 -45.20 -22.66 22.74
N PRO A 89 -45.78 -23.78 23.20
CA PRO A 89 -45.67 -24.22 24.59
C PRO A 89 -44.33 -24.91 24.86
N ILE A 90 -43.75 -24.54 26.00
CA ILE A 90 -42.65 -25.21 26.70
C ILE A 90 -43.15 -26.55 27.24
N PRO A 91 -42.46 -27.68 27.02
CA PRO A 91 -42.59 -28.85 27.87
C PRO A 91 -41.54 -28.81 28.99
N HIS A 92 -42.02 -28.67 30.22
CA HIS A 92 -41.33 -29.09 31.43
C HIS A 92 -41.20 -30.61 31.46
N GLY A 93 -40.06 -31.12 31.90
CA GLY A 93 -39.87 -32.54 32.20
C GLY A 93 -38.44 -32.87 32.63
N SER A 94 -38.12 -32.67 33.90
CA SER A 94 -36.94 -33.25 34.55
C SER A 94 -37.00 -34.79 34.56
N PRO A 95 -35.87 -35.49 34.72
CA PRO A 95 -35.68 -36.08 36.03
C PRO A 95 -34.27 -35.89 36.60
N ILE A 96 -34.30 -35.63 37.90
CA ILE A 96 -33.22 -35.70 38.88
C ILE A 96 -32.59 -37.10 38.83
N LEU A 97 -31.25 -37.17 38.73
CA LEU A 97 -30.46 -38.35 39.07
C LEU A 97 -29.45 -37.97 40.17
N PRO A 98 -29.24 -38.83 41.18
CA PRO A 98 -28.45 -38.56 42.38
C PRO A 98 -26.94 -38.62 42.12
N PRO A 99 -26.12 -38.08 43.05
CA PRO A 99 -24.66 -38.05 42.92
C PRO A 99 -24.06 -39.45 43.14
N PRO A 100 -23.09 -39.89 42.34
CA PRO A 100 -22.22 -40.98 42.71
C PRO A 100 -21.07 -40.46 43.58
N GLU A 101 -20.94 -41.10 44.74
CA GLU A 101 -19.86 -40.98 45.71
C GLU A 101 -18.54 -41.48 45.10
N ASP A 102 -17.44 -40.83 45.48
CA ASP A 102 -16.08 -41.32 45.27
C ASP A 102 -15.89 -42.71 45.88
N PRO A 103 -15.03 -43.54 45.28
CA PRO A 103 -13.84 -43.89 46.04
C PRO A 103 -12.56 -43.80 45.22
N LEU A 104 -11.49 -43.42 45.94
CA LEU A 104 -10.11 -43.61 45.56
C LEU A 104 -9.89 -44.97 44.89
N ASP A 105 -9.31 -44.98 43.71
CA ASP A 105 -8.38 -46.05 43.37
C ASP A 105 -7.11 -45.50 42.74
N ASN A 106 -6.04 -46.07 43.26
CA ASN A 106 -4.65 -45.69 43.10
C ASN A 106 -4.11 -46.63 42.04
N THR A 107 -4.11 -46.20 40.77
CA THR A 107 -3.45 -46.94 39.70
C THR A 107 -2.51 -46.01 38.95
N SER A 108 -1.24 -46.16 39.30
CA SER A 108 -0.08 -45.74 38.53
C SER A 108 -0.20 -46.25 37.09
N GLU A 109 -0.68 -45.38 36.20
CA GLU A 109 -0.51 -45.56 34.76
C GLU A 109 0.91 -45.14 34.37
N GLU A 110 1.69 -46.18 34.12
CA GLU A 110 2.97 -46.17 33.46
C GLU A 110 2.88 -45.35 32.16
N TYR A 111 3.58 -44.22 32.15
CA TYR A 111 3.72 -43.30 31.03
C TYR A 111 4.43 -44.02 29.88
N SER A 112 3.67 -44.71 29.03
CA SER A 112 4.17 -45.30 27.79
C SER A 112 4.48 -44.18 26.81
N LEU A 113 5.76 -43.89 26.64
CA LEU A 113 6.28 -43.01 25.59
C LEU A 113 5.73 -43.46 24.22
N PRO A 114 5.28 -42.53 23.36
CA PRO A 114 4.88 -42.88 22.01
C PRO A 114 6.08 -43.46 21.28
N LEU A 115 5.90 -44.70 20.82
CA LEU A 115 6.80 -45.47 19.98
C LEU A 115 7.29 -44.57 18.84
N GLU A 116 8.61 -44.35 18.79
CA GLU A 116 9.32 -43.75 17.67
C GLU A 116 8.88 -44.44 16.38
N GLU A 117 8.16 -43.71 15.53
CA GLU A 117 7.70 -44.19 14.24
C GLU A 117 8.94 -44.38 13.36
N ALA A 118 9.40 -45.62 13.26
CA ALA A 118 10.58 -46.01 12.51
C ALA A 118 10.41 -45.61 11.04
N VAL A 119 11.10 -44.54 10.64
CA VAL A 119 11.22 -44.12 9.25
C VAL A 119 11.78 -45.31 8.46
N PRO A 120 11.07 -45.81 7.43
CA PRO A 120 11.54 -46.95 6.67
C PRO A 120 12.89 -46.59 6.04
N PRO A 121 13.90 -47.48 6.11
CA PRO A 121 15.20 -47.19 5.50
C PRO A 121 14.97 -46.94 4.02
N ILE A 122 15.20 -45.70 3.59
CA ILE A 122 15.17 -45.31 2.18
C ILE A 122 16.21 -46.20 1.51
N SER A 123 15.70 -47.15 0.74
CA SER A 123 16.49 -48.08 -0.06
C SER A 123 17.53 -47.28 -0.85
N ILE A 124 18.82 -47.57 -0.65
CA ILE A 124 19.93 -46.93 -1.37
C ILE A 124 19.71 -47.00 -2.89
N ASN A 125 19.00 -48.04 -3.35
CA ASN A 125 18.63 -48.20 -4.75
C ASN A 125 17.63 -47.15 -5.22
N ALA A 126 16.68 -46.72 -4.37
CA ALA A 126 15.75 -45.65 -4.69
C ALA A 126 16.50 -44.33 -4.89
N LEU A 127 17.43 -43.99 -3.99
CA LEU A 127 18.26 -42.77 -4.10
C LEU A 127 19.12 -42.77 -5.38
N LEU A 128 19.75 -43.90 -5.70
CA LEU A 128 20.55 -44.05 -6.92
C LEU A 128 19.71 -43.88 -8.19
N ILE A 129 18.50 -44.45 -8.23
CA ILE A 129 17.59 -44.31 -9.37
C ILE A 129 17.20 -42.84 -9.55
N THR A 130 16.87 -42.11 -8.47
CA THR A 130 16.52 -40.68 -8.56
C THR A 130 17.68 -39.83 -9.07
N CYS A 131 18.92 -40.12 -8.62
CA CYS A 131 20.12 -39.44 -9.12
C CYS A 131 20.37 -39.70 -10.60
N ILE A 132 20.20 -40.94 -11.07
CA ILE A 132 20.37 -41.28 -12.49
C ILE A 132 19.32 -40.55 -13.34
N ILE A 133 18.06 -40.53 -12.90
CA ILE A 133 16.99 -39.81 -13.61
C ILE A 133 17.31 -38.30 -13.71
N ALA A 134 17.78 -37.68 -12.62
CA ALA A 134 18.15 -36.27 -12.63
C ALA A 134 19.30 -35.96 -13.62
N ILE A 135 20.31 -36.83 -13.69
CA ILE A 135 21.44 -36.67 -14.63
C ILE A 135 20.97 -36.83 -16.08
N VAL A 136 20.12 -37.82 -16.37
CA VAL A 136 19.59 -38.04 -17.73
C VAL A 136 18.71 -36.87 -18.17
N LEU A 137 17.85 -36.35 -17.29
CA LEU A 137 17.02 -35.18 -17.58
C LEU A 137 17.87 -33.92 -17.81
N GLY A 138 18.92 -33.72 -17.00
CA GLY A 138 19.87 -32.63 -17.19
C GLY A 138 20.62 -32.72 -18.53
N ALA A 139 21.06 -33.92 -18.92
CA ALA A 139 21.74 -34.14 -20.20
C ALA A 139 20.81 -33.91 -21.41
N ILE A 140 19.54 -34.32 -21.32
CA ILE A 140 18.53 -34.05 -22.36
C ILE A 140 18.29 -32.54 -22.49
N TRP A 141 18.28 -31.80 -21.38
CA TRP A 141 18.11 -30.35 -21.39
C TRP A 141 19.30 -29.62 -22.04
N MET A 142 20.52 -30.11 -21.83
CA MET A 142 21.74 -29.59 -22.47
C MET A 142 21.84 -29.89 -23.97
N LEU A 143 21.21 -30.98 -24.44
CA LEU A 143 21.17 -31.35 -25.85
C LEU A 143 20.10 -30.59 -26.65
N ARG A 144 19.31 -29.72 -26.03
CA ARG A 144 18.37 -28.86 -26.76
C ARG A 144 19.19 -27.86 -27.59
N PRO A 145 19.16 -27.95 -28.93
CA PRO A 145 19.88 -27.00 -29.77
C PRO A 145 19.37 -25.60 -29.44
N SER A 146 20.29 -24.74 -28.99
CA SER A 146 20.01 -23.33 -28.77
C SER A 146 19.42 -22.79 -30.06
N THR A 147 18.10 -22.55 -30.08
CA THR A 147 17.41 -21.93 -31.20
C THR A 147 17.92 -20.50 -31.25
N GLN A 148 19.00 -20.34 -32.01
CA GLN A 148 19.64 -19.10 -32.37
C GLN A 148 18.58 -18.27 -33.08
N THR A 149 17.99 -17.34 -32.33
CA THR A 149 17.07 -16.33 -32.85
C THR A 149 17.76 -15.60 -33.98
N SER A 150 17.26 -15.78 -35.20
CA SER A 150 17.68 -14.98 -36.35
C SER A 150 17.46 -13.50 -36.05
N PRO A 151 18.34 -12.60 -36.54
CA PRO A 151 18.17 -11.17 -36.34
C PRO A 151 16.88 -10.71 -37.04
N THR A 152 15.94 -10.22 -36.23
CA THR A 152 14.74 -9.53 -36.71
C THR A 152 15.16 -8.29 -37.50
N PRO A 153 14.68 -8.10 -38.74
CA PRO A 153 14.97 -6.90 -39.51
C PRO A 153 14.40 -5.67 -38.79
N THR A 154 15.28 -4.69 -38.57
CA THR A 154 14.97 -3.37 -38.02
C THR A 154 13.92 -2.68 -38.89
N PRO A 155 12.72 -2.34 -38.39
CA PRO A 155 11.84 -1.43 -39.11
C PRO A 155 12.42 -0.02 -39.02
N GLU A 156 12.77 0.53 -40.18
CA GLU A 156 13.12 1.92 -40.39
C GLU A 156 11.89 2.78 -40.04
N ILE A 157 11.91 3.40 -38.86
CA ILE A 157 10.85 4.31 -38.41
C ILE A 157 11.01 5.61 -39.17
N ASP A 158 10.15 5.79 -40.16
CA ASP A 158 10.05 6.97 -41.00
C ASP A 158 9.67 8.19 -40.14
N LEU A 159 10.57 9.18 -40.06
CA LEU A 159 10.46 10.35 -39.19
C LEU A 159 9.41 11.37 -39.68
N GLN A 160 8.65 11.07 -40.74
CA GLN A 160 7.70 12.00 -41.35
C GLN A 160 6.30 12.00 -40.72
N THR A 161 5.91 10.96 -39.97
CA THR A 161 4.56 10.88 -39.35
C THR A 161 4.38 11.62 -38.01
N LEU A 162 5.45 12.18 -37.43
CA LEU A 162 5.37 13.00 -36.20
C LEU A 162 5.26 14.52 -36.48
N SER A 163 5.36 14.95 -37.74
CA SER A 163 5.28 16.37 -38.16
C SER A 163 3.84 16.89 -38.30
N SER A 164 2.85 16.00 -38.47
CA SER A 164 1.45 16.38 -38.73
C SER A 164 0.62 16.71 -37.48
N ALA A 165 1.14 16.50 -36.27
CA ALA A 165 0.43 16.80 -35.01
C ALA A 165 0.76 18.18 -34.40
N ALA A 166 1.72 18.93 -34.96
CA ALA A 166 2.17 20.23 -34.42
C ALA A 166 1.65 21.46 -35.18
N LYS A 167 0.65 21.30 -36.06
CA LYS A 167 0.14 22.38 -36.93
C LYS A 167 -1.23 22.93 -36.50
N ILE A 168 -1.41 23.20 -35.20
CA ILE A 168 -2.49 24.07 -34.70
C ILE A 168 -1.95 24.83 -33.48
N GLN A 169 -1.23 25.93 -33.69
CA GLN A 169 -1.12 27.06 -32.76
C GLN A 169 -0.16 28.11 -33.35
N SER A 170 -0.66 28.98 -34.23
CA SER A 170 0.08 30.19 -34.62
C SER A 170 -0.83 31.28 -35.20
N ILE A 171 -1.80 31.78 -34.43
CA ILE A 171 -2.39 33.10 -34.69
C ILE A 171 -2.83 33.73 -33.36
N ILE A 172 -1.94 34.43 -32.65
CA ILE A 172 -2.25 35.69 -31.94
C ILE A 172 -0.97 36.53 -31.94
N ALA A 173 -1.00 37.63 -32.70
CA ALA A 173 0.02 38.67 -32.66
C ALA A 173 -0.21 39.55 -31.41
N LEU A 174 0.84 39.80 -30.62
CA LEU A 174 0.83 40.85 -29.60
C LEU A 174 1.50 42.12 -30.16
N PRO A 175 0.88 43.31 -30.00
CA PRO A 175 1.51 44.58 -30.30
C PRO A 175 2.51 44.98 -29.21
N SER A 176 3.65 45.50 -29.67
CA SER A 176 4.68 46.19 -28.90
C SER A 176 4.17 47.54 -28.41
N ASN A 177 4.32 47.84 -27.12
CA ASN A 177 4.21 49.20 -26.59
C ASN A 177 5.36 49.50 -25.63
N GLU A 178 5.97 50.67 -25.84
CA GLU A 178 7.05 51.32 -25.09
C GLU A 178 6.71 51.60 -23.63
N PRO A 179 7.72 51.84 -22.78
CA PRO A 179 7.52 52.15 -21.37
C PRO A 179 7.20 53.65 -21.16
N GLU A 180 6.04 53.94 -20.60
CA GLU A 180 5.67 55.27 -20.12
C GLU A 180 6.09 55.42 -18.64
N THR A 181 6.92 56.43 -18.38
CA THR A 181 7.36 56.89 -17.07
C THR A 181 6.17 57.48 -16.29
N ILE A 182 5.76 56.85 -15.19
CA ILE A 182 4.75 57.38 -14.27
C ILE A 182 5.42 57.78 -12.95
N GLN A 183 5.22 59.05 -12.60
CA GLN A 183 5.63 59.70 -11.35
C GLN A 183 4.89 59.13 -10.13
N ASP A 184 5.60 59.09 -9.00
CA ASP A 184 5.09 58.79 -7.66
C ASP A 184 3.96 59.73 -7.22
N PRO A 185 2.92 59.18 -6.57
CA PRO A 185 2.16 59.92 -5.57
C PRO A 185 2.31 59.28 -4.17
N TRP A 186 2.85 60.10 -3.28
CA TRP A 186 2.65 60.18 -1.83
C TRP A 186 1.74 59.11 -1.18
N ILE A 187 2.34 58.26 -0.34
CA ILE A 187 1.62 57.25 0.49
C ILE A 187 1.43 57.81 1.91
N PRO A 188 0.20 57.92 2.43
CA PRO A 188 -0.04 58.24 3.84
C PRO A 188 0.24 57.02 4.74
N SER A 189 0.87 57.28 5.87
CA SER A 189 1.28 56.32 6.90
C SER A 189 0.11 55.46 7.41
N LEU A 190 0.20 54.14 7.27
CA LEU A 190 -0.71 53.17 7.88
C LEU A 190 -0.24 52.81 9.31
N PRO A 191 -1.18 52.48 10.22
CA PRO A 191 -0.89 52.22 11.62
C PRO A 191 -0.18 50.88 11.81
N THR A 192 0.88 50.91 12.62
CA THR A 192 1.61 49.75 13.13
C THR A 192 0.63 48.80 13.81
N THR A 193 0.30 47.69 13.14
CA THR A 193 -0.43 46.58 13.74
C THR A 193 0.61 45.60 14.26
N ASP A 194 0.60 45.39 15.58
CA ASP A 194 1.49 44.47 16.29
C ASP A 194 1.48 43.08 15.65
N LEU A 195 2.66 42.65 15.20
CA LEU A 195 2.97 41.29 14.79
C LEU A 195 3.00 40.38 16.03
N THR A 196 1.84 39.96 16.49
CA THR A 196 1.75 38.83 17.40
C THR A 196 2.05 37.55 16.62
N SER A 197 3.27 37.02 16.82
CA SER A 197 3.63 35.60 16.79
C SER A 197 2.78 34.71 15.89
N LYS A 198 3.06 34.71 14.58
CA LYS A 198 2.54 33.70 13.65
C LYS A 198 3.39 32.44 13.81
N ASN A 199 2.83 31.48 14.54
CA ASN A 199 3.33 30.14 14.80
C ASN A 199 4.18 29.58 13.65
N ASP A 200 5.45 29.28 13.94
CA ASP A 200 6.24 28.34 13.16
C ASP A 200 5.45 27.02 13.06
N PRO A 201 5.22 26.46 11.87
CA PRO A 201 4.77 25.08 11.75
C PRO A 201 5.93 24.23 12.25
N THR A 202 5.86 23.89 13.53
CA THR A 202 6.69 22.83 14.09
C THR A 202 6.39 21.62 13.21
N PRO A 203 7.39 20.95 12.59
CA PRO A 203 7.11 19.71 11.89
C PRO A 203 6.49 18.79 12.92
N ASP A 204 5.18 18.58 12.82
CA ASP A 204 4.46 17.60 13.61
C ASP A 204 5.15 16.29 13.31
N ARG A 205 6.05 15.94 14.21
CA ARG A 205 6.78 14.70 14.18
C ARG A 205 5.73 13.73 14.67
N ASP A 206 4.84 13.33 13.74
CA ASP A 206 3.76 12.38 13.95
C ASP A 206 4.35 11.26 14.80
N LEU A 207 4.05 11.32 16.11
CA LEU A 207 4.47 10.30 17.05
C LEU A 207 3.89 9.02 16.46
N ALA A 208 4.76 8.06 16.16
CA ALA A 208 4.38 6.82 15.50
C ALA A 208 3.13 6.29 16.22
N GLU A 209 1.99 6.35 15.53
CA GLU A 209 0.70 6.02 16.10
C GLU A 209 0.79 4.54 16.46
N GLU A 210 0.86 4.23 17.76
CA GLU A 210 1.01 2.85 18.18
C GLU A 210 -0.28 2.10 17.90
N PRO A 211 -0.21 0.84 17.45
CA PRO A 211 -1.41 0.04 17.26
C PRO A 211 -2.16 -0.06 18.58
N ALA A 212 -3.45 0.28 18.55
CA ALA A 212 -4.31 0.09 19.71
C ALA A 212 -4.18 -1.35 20.26
N PRO A 213 -3.99 -1.55 21.57
CA PRO A 213 -3.70 -2.86 22.16
C PRO A 213 -4.67 -3.98 21.77
N TRP A 214 -5.93 -3.64 21.53
CA TRP A 214 -6.95 -4.59 21.11
C TRP A 214 -6.64 -5.26 19.77
N MET A 215 -5.93 -4.59 18.84
CA MET A 215 -5.58 -5.16 17.53
C MET A 215 -4.59 -6.32 17.68
N MET A 216 -3.60 -6.17 18.55
CA MET A 216 -2.62 -7.22 18.84
C MET A 216 -3.27 -8.43 19.49
N ILE A 217 -4.08 -8.18 20.53
CA ILE A 217 -4.83 -9.23 21.24
C ILE A 217 -5.75 -9.97 20.26
N SER A 218 -6.47 -9.22 19.43
CA SER A 218 -7.41 -9.80 18.46
C SER A 218 -6.72 -10.62 17.38
N THR A 219 -5.51 -10.23 16.96
CA THR A 219 -4.74 -10.98 15.96
C THR A 219 -4.24 -12.30 16.51
N ILE A 220 -3.68 -12.30 17.73
CA ILE A 220 -3.25 -13.52 18.41
C ILE A 220 -4.43 -14.44 18.66
N GLU A 221 -5.57 -13.88 19.11
CA GLU A 221 -6.79 -14.66 19.34
C GLU A 221 -7.37 -15.22 18.04
N ALA A 222 -7.34 -14.45 16.94
CA ALA A 222 -7.75 -14.95 15.63
C ALA A 222 -6.84 -16.07 15.15
N ALA A 223 -5.51 -15.93 15.27
CA ALA A 223 -4.55 -16.98 14.93
C ALA A 223 -4.80 -18.27 15.73
N ARG A 224 -5.05 -18.14 17.03
CA ARG A 224 -5.42 -19.26 17.91
C ARG A 224 -6.71 -19.93 17.48
N GLN A 225 -7.72 -19.15 17.13
CA GLN A 225 -8.99 -19.71 16.67
C GLN A 225 -8.85 -20.38 15.31
N LEU A 226 -8.03 -19.85 14.40
CA LEU A 226 -7.72 -20.49 13.12
C LEU A 226 -7.02 -21.85 13.34
N ASN A 227 -6.06 -21.92 14.26
CA ASN A 227 -5.36 -23.16 14.61
C ASN A 227 -6.28 -24.21 15.24
N ARG A 228 -7.24 -23.78 16.08
CA ARG A 228 -8.15 -24.69 16.80
C ARG A 228 -9.40 -25.07 16.01
N ALA A 229 -9.74 -24.30 14.98
CA ALA A 229 -10.94 -24.53 14.21
C ALA A 229 -10.78 -25.79 13.34
N ASN A 230 -11.63 -26.79 13.60
CA ASN A 230 -11.62 -28.08 12.92
C ASN A 230 -12.67 -28.15 11.79
N THR A 231 -13.54 -27.14 11.70
CA THR A 231 -14.62 -27.09 10.71
C THR A 231 -14.63 -25.74 10.01
N LEU A 232 -15.18 -25.72 8.80
CA LEU A 232 -15.35 -24.48 8.04
C LEU A 232 -16.23 -23.47 8.79
N ASP A 233 -17.33 -23.94 9.40
CA ASP A 233 -18.28 -23.08 10.13
C ASP A 233 -17.64 -22.37 11.33
N GLN A 234 -16.60 -22.95 11.95
CA GLN A 234 -15.82 -22.29 12.99
C GLN A 234 -14.88 -21.21 12.44
N ARG A 235 -14.44 -21.34 11.18
CA ARG A 235 -13.50 -20.42 10.53
C ARG A 235 -14.20 -19.23 9.89
N LEU A 236 -15.36 -19.43 9.26
CA LEU A 236 -16.08 -18.38 8.53
C LEU A 236 -16.30 -17.09 9.35
N PRO A 237 -16.69 -17.13 10.65
CA PRO A 237 -16.90 -15.93 11.45
C PRO A 237 -15.66 -15.08 11.68
N LEU A 238 -14.46 -15.60 11.38
CA LEU A 238 -13.19 -14.88 11.51
C LEU A 238 -12.88 -14.02 10.30
N PHE A 239 -13.55 -14.22 9.16
CA PHE A 239 -13.25 -13.55 7.91
C PHE A 239 -14.36 -12.58 7.50
N ARG A 240 -13.95 -11.43 6.98
CA ARG A 240 -14.87 -10.44 6.43
C ARG A 240 -15.45 -10.96 5.11
N GLN A 241 -16.77 -10.83 4.93
CA GLN A 241 -17.49 -11.33 3.74
C GLN A 241 -17.22 -12.82 3.45
N ALA A 242 -17.07 -13.64 4.50
CA ALA A 242 -16.70 -15.05 4.40
C ALA A 242 -17.61 -15.85 3.44
N ASP A 243 -18.90 -15.53 3.37
CA ASP A 243 -19.85 -16.20 2.46
C ASP A 243 -19.41 -16.13 0.99
N LYS A 244 -18.80 -15.02 0.55
CA LYS A 244 -18.31 -14.85 -0.83
C LYS A 244 -17.05 -15.66 -1.11
N HIS A 245 -16.36 -16.08 -0.06
CA HIS A 245 -15.05 -16.71 -0.11
C HIS A 245 -15.04 -18.11 0.50
N ARG A 246 -16.22 -18.68 0.78
CA ARG A 246 -16.39 -19.95 1.48
C ARG A 246 -15.53 -21.06 0.89
N ASP A 247 -15.59 -21.27 -0.42
CA ASP A 247 -14.87 -22.36 -1.10
C ASP A 247 -13.35 -22.14 -1.06
N GLY A 248 -12.90 -20.88 -1.17
CA GLY A 248 -11.50 -20.52 -1.05
C GLY A 248 -10.96 -20.74 0.35
N ILE A 249 -11.74 -20.39 1.38
CA ILE A 249 -11.41 -20.63 2.79
C ILE A 249 -11.34 -22.13 3.05
N GLU A 250 -12.33 -22.89 2.59
CA GLU A 250 -12.35 -24.34 2.73
C GLU A 250 -11.11 -24.98 2.09
N SER A 251 -10.83 -24.65 0.82
CA SER A 251 -9.68 -25.18 0.09
C SER A 251 -8.34 -24.83 0.74
N PHE A 252 -8.17 -23.59 1.21
CA PHE A 252 -6.92 -23.14 1.83
C PHE A 252 -6.60 -23.94 3.09
N PHE A 253 -7.60 -24.18 3.93
CA PHE A 253 -7.41 -24.89 5.20
C PHE A 253 -7.46 -26.42 5.09
N GLN A 254 -7.59 -27.00 3.89
CA GLN A 254 -7.41 -28.45 3.69
C GLN A 254 -5.97 -28.90 4.03
N ASN A 255 -4.99 -28.02 3.82
CA ASN A 255 -3.59 -28.28 4.13
C ASN A 255 -3.21 -27.90 5.58
N SER A 256 -4.19 -27.51 6.41
CA SER A 256 -4.02 -27.15 7.82
C SER A 256 -2.81 -26.26 8.12
N PRO A 257 -2.75 -25.04 7.55
CA PRO A 257 -1.68 -24.10 7.90
C PRO A 257 -1.74 -23.79 9.40
N VAL A 258 -0.56 -23.84 10.04
CA VAL A 258 -0.42 -23.56 11.47
C VAL A 258 0.21 -22.19 11.66
N PHE A 259 -0.41 -21.35 12.49
CA PHE A 259 0.08 -20.01 12.80
C PHE A 259 0.81 -19.97 14.15
N ARG A 260 1.86 -19.16 14.24
CA ARG A 260 2.67 -19.03 15.46
C ARG A 260 1.99 -18.08 16.44
N GLU A 261 1.39 -18.63 17.49
CA GLU A 261 0.76 -17.86 18.57
C GLU A 261 1.78 -17.31 19.59
N ASP A 262 2.98 -17.87 19.61
CA ASP A 262 4.08 -17.52 20.52
C ASP A 262 4.84 -16.27 20.10
N LEU A 263 4.64 -15.80 18.87
CA LEU A 263 5.30 -14.62 18.32
C LEU A 263 4.32 -13.45 18.30
N LEU A 264 4.77 -12.31 18.82
CA LEU A 264 4.02 -11.06 18.75
C LEU A 264 3.94 -10.58 17.28
N PRO A 265 2.75 -10.26 16.76
CA PRO A 265 2.61 -9.71 15.42
C PRO A 265 3.35 -8.37 15.29
N GLU A 266 4.05 -8.17 14.18
CA GLU A 266 4.62 -6.87 13.83
C GLU A 266 3.53 -5.96 13.25
N SER A 267 3.62 -4.66 13.53
CA SER A 267 2.63 -3.68 13.07
C SER A 267 3.26 -2.66 12.15
N THR A 268 2.57 -2.34 11.05
CA THR A 268 2.93 -1.22 10.17
C THR A 268 1.72 -0.32 9.97
N LEU A 269 1.90 0.98 10.24
CA LEU A 269 0.88 1.99 9.95
C LEU A 269 0.77 2.21 8.44
N ILE A 270 -0.45 2.14 7.92
CA ILE A 270 -0.77 2.30 6.50
C ILE A 270 -1.99 3.21 6.33
N HIS A 271 -2.11 3.81 5.15
CA HIS A 271 -3.31 4.53 4.72
C HIS A 271 -4.11 3.67 3.75
N LEU A 272 -5.40 3.47 4.04
CA LEU A 272 -6.30 2.73 3.17
C LEU A 272 -6.80 3.63 2.04
N LEU A 273 -6.64 3.23 0.78
CA LEU A 273 -7.32 3.87 -0.34
C LEU A 273 -8.56 3.07 -0.74
N PRO A 274 -9.69 3.73 -1.08
CA PRO A 274 -9.83 5.16 -1.32
C PRO A 274 -10.18 6.03 -0.10
N SER A 275 -10.38 5.44 1.09
CA SER A 275 -10.97 6.15 2.24
C SER A 275 -10.03 7.18 2.89
N GLY A 276 -8.72 7.07 2.68
CA GLY A 276 -7.69 7.84 3.39
C GLY A 276 -7.52 7.44 4.86
N GLN A 277 -8.30 6.45 5.34
CA GLN A 277 -8.32 6.02 6.72
C GLN A 277 -6.96 5.41 7.11
N LYS A 278 -6.39 5.86 8.23
CA LYS A 278 -5.22 5.21 8.84
C LYS A 278 -5.62 3.86 9.44
N SER A 279 -4.81 2.85 9.23
CA SER A 279 -5.00 1.51 9.79
C SER A 279 -3.65 0.86 10.05
N HIS A 280 -3.66 -0.23 10.83
CA HIS A 280 -2.49 -1.07 11.03
C HIS A 280 -2.60 -2.33 10.20
N LEU A 281 -1.50 -2.66 9.53
CA LEU A 281 -1.27 -3.95 8.90
C LEU A 281 -0.41 -4.79 9.83
N LEU A 282 -0.84 -6.03 10.05
CA LEU A 282 -0.25 -6.92 11.04
C LEU A 282 0.40 -8.11 10.34
N SER A 283 1.61 -8.46 10.74
CA SER A 283 2.34 -9.60 10.18
C SER A 283 2.18 -10.81 11.11
N LEU A 284 1.46 -11.83 10.65
CA LEU A 284 1.25 -13.08 11.38
C LEU A 284 2.21 -14.17 10.87
N PRO A 285 3.15 -14.66 11.69
CA PRO A 285 4.05 -15.73 11.28
C PRO A 285 3.32 -17.07 11.19
N SER A 286 3.62 -17.88 10.18
CA SER A 286 3.12 -19.24 10.04
C SER A 286 4.26 -20.27 10.07
N VAL A 287 3.94 -21.47 10.54
CA VAL A 287 4.86 -22.62 10.53
C VAL A 287 5.03 -23.09 9.09
N GLY A 288 6.27 -23.25 8.65
CA GLY A 288 6.58 -23.75 7.31
C GLY A 288 6.58 -22.69 6.22
N SER A 289 6.11 -21.46 6.49
CA SER A 289 6.32 -20.32 5.59
C SER A 289 7.62 -19.60 5.94
N SER A 290 8.35 -19.17 4.91
CA SER A 290 9.55 -18.33 5.09
C SER A 290 9.23 -16.86 5.34
N HIS A 291 7.95 -16.47 5.28
CA HIS A 291 7.51 -15.10 5.49
C HIS A 291 6.18 -15.05 6.24
N PRO A 292 5.93 -13.97 7.00
CA PRO A 292 4.65 -13.78 7.63
C PRO A 292 3.53 -13.49 6.62
N THR A 293 2.30 -13.76 7.05
CA THR A 293 1.06 -13.42 6.34
C THR A 293 0.58 -12.04 6.78
N LEU A 294 0.14 -11.22 5.85
CA LEU A 294 -0.38 -9.90 6.16
C LEU A 294 -1.86 -9.99 6.56
N ILE A 295 -2.20 -9.33 7.67
CA ILE A 295 -3.53 -9.28 8.24
C ILE A 295 -3.98 -7.83 8.35
N LEU A 296 -5.13 -7.55 7.76
CA LEU A 296 -5.89 -6.34 8.02
C LEU A 296 -7.14 -6.72 8.81
N LEU A 297 -7.30 -6.14 10.00
CA LEU A 297 -8.48 -6.33 10.82
C LEU A 297 -9.53 -5.26 10.53
N HIS A 298 -10.77 -5.69 10.36
CA HIS A 298 -11.93 -4.83 10.26
C HIS A 298 -12.81 -4.99 11.50
N ARG A 299 -13.33 -3.87 11.98
CA ARG A 299 -14.30 -3.83 13.06
C ARG A 299 -15.55 -3.12 12.56
N ASP A 300 -16.64 -3.86 12.40
CA ASP A 300 -17.96 -3.25 12.25
C ASP A 300 -18.44 -2.83 13.65
N THR A 301 -19.31 -1.82 13.72
CA THR A 301 -19.59 -1.02 14.94
C THR A 301 -19.90 -1.83 16.21
N ASP A 302 -20.35 -3.07 16.10
CA ASP A 302 -20.64 -3.96 17.23
C ASP A 302 -20.10 -5.40 17.04
N SER A 303 -19.30 -5.63 15.99
CA SER A 303 -18.83 -6.97 15.66
C SER A 303 -17.48 -7.29 16.29
N LYS A 304 -17.25 -8.59 16.48
CA LYS A 304 -15.91 -9.12 16.66
C LYS A 304 -15.03 -8.70 15.46
N PRO A 305 -13.74 -8.39 15.67
CA PRO A 305 -12.85 -8.08 14.57
C PRO A 305 -12.75 -9.26 13.61
N THR A 306 -12.76 -8.96 12.31
CA THR A 306 -12.68 -9.93 11.22
C THR A 306 -11.46 -9.65 10.34
N ILE A 307 -10.88 -10.71 9.77
CA ILE A 307 -9.73 -10.66 8.88
C ILE A 307 -10.20 -10.40 7.45
N ASP A 308 -9.51 -9.49 6.75
CA ASP A 308 -9.68 -9.32 5.31
C ASP A 308 -9.15 -10.55 4.55
N TRP A 309 -10.05 -11.42 4.09
CA TRP A 309 -9.69 -12.67 3.42
C TRP A 309 -8.84 -12.47 2.16
N PRO A 310 -9.19 -11.57 1.22
CA PRO A 310 -8.39 -11.40 0.00
C PRO A 310 -6.93 -11.05 0.27
N LEU A 311 -6.66 -10.11 1.20
CA LEU A 311 -5.29 -9.76 1.57
C LEU A 311 -4.55 -10.91 2.27
N PHE A 312 -5.25 -11.60 3.17
CA PHE A 312 -4.71 -12.74 3.91
C PHE A 312 -4.24 -13.84 2.94
N LEU A 313 -5.12 -14.28 2.03
CA LEU A 313 -4.80 -15.32 1.06
C LEU A 313 -3.68 -14.89 0.12
N GLN A 314 -3.80 -13.69 -0.47
CA GLN A 314 -2.84 -13.16 -1.45
C GLN A 314 -1.43 -13.09 -0.87
N SER A 315 -1.29 -12.64 0.39
CA SER A 315 0.00 -12.49 1.06
C SER A 315 0.57 -13.81 1.56
N HIS A 316 -0.27 -14.76 1.97
CA HIS A 316 0.17 -16.10 2.37
C HIS A 316 0.67 -16.90 1.16
N GLU A 317 -0.06 -16.88 0.05
CA GLU A 317 0.24 -17.68 -1.15
C GLU A 317 1.13 -16.95 -2.17
N LEU A 318 1.61 -15.74 -1.84
CA LEU A 318 2.51 -14.94 -2.69
C LEU A 318 1.98 -14.72 -4.11
N HIS A 319 0.68 -14.47 -4.25
CA HIS A 319 0.04 -14.37 -5.57
C HIS A 319 0.65 -13.26 -6.42
N TYR A 320 1.05 -12.15 -5.81
CA TYR A 320 1.64 -11.03 -6.53
C TYR A 320 3.05 -11.37 -7.03
N GLU A 321 3.88 -11.97 -6.17
CA GLU A 321 5.23 -12.39 -6.53
C GLU A 321 5.21 -13.48 -7.60
N ALA A 322 4.30 -14.45 -7.47
CA ALA A 322 4.07 -15.47 -8.49
C ALA A 322 3.66 -14.82 -9.83
N PHE A 323 2.73 -13.87 -9.81
CA PHE A 323 2.33 -13.10 -10.98
C PHE A 323 3.51 -12.37 -11.64
N LEU A 324 4.38 -11.74 -10.85
CA LEU A 324 5.56 -11.05 -11.38
C LEU A 324 6.58 -12.00 -12.03
N ALA A 325 6.64 -13.26 -11.60
CA ALA A 325 7.47 -14.29 -12.19
C ALA A 325 6.85 -14.91 -13.47
N GLU A 326 5.54 -14.75 -13.69
CA GLU A 326 4.88 -15.27 -14.89
C GLU A 326 5.41 -14.60 -16.17
N SER A 327 5.50 -15.39 -17.25
CA SER A 327 5.83 -14.87 -18.59
C SER A 327 4.62 -14.26 -19.31
N GLY A 328 3.42 -14.43 -18.76
CA GLY A 328 2.17 -13.99 -19.36
C GLY A 328 1.91 -12.47 -19.23
N SER A 329 0.89 -12.01 -19.94
CA SER A 329 0.44 -10.60 -20.00
C SER A 329 -0.97 -10.39 -19.43
N ASN A 330 -1.56 -11.40 -18.78
CA ASN A 330 -2.93 -11.30 -18.27
C ASN A 330 -2.97 -10.37 -17.06
N ALA A 331 -3.67 -9.25 -17.18
CA ALA A 331 -3.84 -8.32 -16.09
C ALA A 331 -4.71 -8.93 -14.96
N ARG A 332 -4.38 -8.62 -13.71
CA ARG A 332 -5.08 -9.15 -12.51
C ARG A 332 -5.21 -8.08 -11.44
N TRP A 333 -6.24 -8.23 -10.59
CA TRP A 333 -6.43 -7.38 -9.43
C TRP A 333 -5.55 -7.86 -8.28
N PHE A 334 -4.89 -6.92 -7.61
CA PHE A 334 -4.11 -7.16 -6.41
C PHE A 334 -4.40 -6.07 -5.38
N ARG A 335 -4.31 -6.44 -4.11
CA ARG A 335 -4.29 -5.50 -2.99
C ARG A 335 -2.84 -5.35 -2.52
N LEU A 336 -2.21 -4.22 -2.84
CA LEU A 336 -0.77 -4.02 -2.65
C LEU A 336 -0.49 -2.92 -1.64
N ILE A 337 0.60 -3.09 -0.89
CA ILE A 337 1.21 -2.00 -0.13
C ILE A 337 2.04 -1.19 -1.13
N CYS A 338 1.73 0.09 -1.29
CA CYS A 338 2.39 1.00 -2.22
C CYS A 338 2.95 2.23 -1.50
N LYS A 339 4.13 2.64 -1.93
CA LYS A 339 4.81 3.85 -1.47
C LYS A 339 5.32 4.63 -2.68
N LEU A 340 5.01 5.92 -2.78
CA LEU A 340 5.57 6.76 -3.84
C LEU A 340 7.10 6.80 -3.73
N THR A 341 7.78 6.62 -4.86
CA THR A 341 9.25 6.59 -4.91
C THR A 341 9.77 7.23 -6.21
N HIS A 342 11.04 7.57 -6.21
CA HIS A 342 11.76 7.94 -7.43
C HIS A 342 12.36 6.66 -8.03
N ASP A 343 12.14 6.43 -9.32
CA ASP A 343 12.83 5.36 -10.04
C ASP A 343 13.88 5.96 -10.96
N PHE A 344 15.12 5.86 -10.52
CA PHE A 344 16.30 6.30 -11.26
C PHE A 344 16.66 5.36 -12.41
N GLU A 345 16.06 4.17 -12.48
CA GLU A 345 16.24 3.24 -13.60
C GLU A 345 15.32 3.53 -14.79
N LEU A 346 14.31 4.38 -14.63
CA LEU A 346 13.50 4.84 -15.75
C LEU A 346 14.31 5.79 -16.62
N PRO A 347 14.35 5.59 -17.95
CA PRO A 347 14.93 6.56 -18.88
C PRO A 347 14.36 7.97 -18.65
N PRO A 348 15.16 9.03 -18.74
CA PRO A 348 14.71 10.41 -18.47
C PRO A 348 13.44 10.83 -19.23
N GLN A 349 13.25 10.31 -20.45
CA GLN A 349 12.07 10.59 -21.26
C GLN A 349 10.77 10.03 -20.65
N LEU A 350 10.86 8.95 -19.86
CA LEU A 350 9.72 8.29 -19.23
C LEU A 350 9.43 8.82 -17.82
N GLN A 351 10.40 9.45 -17.15
CA GLN A 351 10.23 9.94 -15.77
C GLN A 351 9.11 10.99 -15.64
N ASN A 352 8.88 11.79 -16.68
CA ASN A 352 7.80 12.78 -16.72
C ASN A 352 6.45 12.18 -17.14
N LEU A 353 6.42 10.95 -17.64
CA LEU A 353 5.21 10.27 -18.11
C LEU A 353 4.63 9.33 -17.06
N TYR A 354 5.46 8.78 -16.18
CA TYR A 354 5.04 7.81 -15.16
C TYR A 354 5.25 8.34 -13.74
N LEU A 355 4.38 7.92 -12.83
CA LEU A 355 4.68 7.86 -11.40
C LEU A 355 5.24 6.48 -11.11
N THR A 356 6.17 6.42 -10.15
CA THR A 356 6.73 5.16 -9.69
C THR A 356 6.35 4.90 -8.25
N LEU A 357 5.93 3.67 -7.98
CA LEU A 357 5.59 3.18 -6.67
C LEU A 357 6.51 2.01 -6.33
N ARG A 358 7.01 1.98 -5.11
CA ARG A 358 7.52 0.75 -4.51
C ARG A 358 6.34 -0.05 -4.01
N SER A 359 6.23 -1.31 -4.44
CA SER A 359 5.09 -2.18 -4.15
C SER A 359 5.51 -3.47 -3.43
N HIS A 360 4.66 -3.94 -2.52
CA HIS A 360 4.76 -5.22 -1.82
C HIS A 360 3.39 -5.92 -1.84
N GLY A 361 3.37 -7.23 -2.13
CA GLY A 361 2.17 -8.07 -2.09
C GLY A 361 2.09 -8.99 -0.86
N SER A 362 3.21 -9.12 -0.14
CA SER A 362 3.39 -9.96 1.05
C SER A 362 4.30 -9.26 2.07
N ALA A 363 4.55 -9.90 3.21
CA ALA A 363 5.47 -9.40 4.22
C ALA A 363 6.96 -9.64 3.87
N ARG A 364 7.27 -10.09 2.65
CA ARG A 364 8.65 -10.24 2.20
C ARG A 364 9.35 -8.88 2.10
N PRO A 365 10.66 -8.83 2.38
CA PRO A 365 11.44 -7.59 2.23
C PRO A 365 11.60 -7.17 0.76
N GLU A 366 11.36 -8.10 -0.17
CA GLU A 366 11.40 -7.88 -1.61
C GLU A 366 10.35 -6.84 -2.01
N SER A 367 10.80 -5.82 -2.74
CA SER A 367 9.96 -4.72 -3.21
C SER A 367 10.09 -4.57 -4.72
N PHE A 368 9.00 -4.28 -5.40
CA PHE A 368 8.97 -4.17 -6.87
C PHE A 368 8.62 -2.75 -7.31
N SER A 369 9.29 -2.26 -8.35
CA SER A 369 8.96 -0.99 -9.01
C SER A 369 7.71 -1.15 -9.86
N LEU A 370 6.63 -0.51 -9.43
CA LEU A 370 5.31 -0.51 -10.06
C LEU A 370 5.05 0.85 -10.70
N LEU A 371 4.71 0.86 -11.98
CA LEU A 371 4.53 2.10 -12.74
C LEU A 371 3.06 2.43 -12.94
N VAL A 372 2.73 3.72 -13.00
CA VAL A 372 1.42 4.20 -13.44
C VAL A 372 1.59 5.45 -14.29
N ALA A 373 0.90 5.53 -15.44
CA ALA A 373 1.00 6.66 -16.33
C ALA A 373 0.27 7.87 -15.73
N ARG A 374 0.94 9.02 -15.64
CA ARG A 374 0.47 10.24 -14.93
C ARG A 374 -0.83 10.80 -15.52
N ASP A 375 -1.03 10.65 -16.81
CA ASP A 375 -2.16 11.20 -17.55
C ASP A 375 -3.42 10.33 -17.46
N THR A 376 -3.31 9.09 -16.98
CA THR A 376 -4.45 8.18 -16.76
C THR A 376 -5.25 8.54 -15.51
N PRO A 377 -6.53 8.12 -15.41
CA PRO A 377 -7.32 8.30 -14.19
C PRO A 377 -6.64 7.74 -12.93
N ALA A 378 -6.02 6.55 -13.03
CA ALA A 378 -5.29 5.94 -11.93
C ALA A 378 -4.06 6.77 -11.50
N GLY A 379 -3.29 7.26 -12.48
CA GLY A 379 -2.11 8.10 -12.20
C GLY A 379 -2.47 9.45 -11.57
N ARG A 380 -3.52 10.11 -12.06
CA ARG A 380 -4.02 11.36 -11.45
C ARG A 380 -4.54 11.12 -10.03
N TYR A 381 -5.27 10.03 -9.82
CA TYR A 381 -5.79 9.68 -8.50
C TYR A 381 -4.63 9.43 -7.52
N ILE A 382 -3.70 8.53 -7.86
CA ILE A 382 -2.50 8.25 -7.06
C ILE A 382 -1.70 9.53 -6.78
N GLY A 383 -1.43 10.34 -7.81
CA GLY A 383 -0.67 11.59 -7.65
C GLY A 383 -1.37 12.66 -6.80
N SER A 384 -2.70 12.57 -6.64
CA SER A 384 -3.47 13.49 -5.79
C SER A 384 -3.70 12.98 -4.36
N GLN A 385 -3.75 11.66 -4.16
CA GLN A 385 -4.11 11.05 -2.89
C GLN A 385 -2.90 10.59 -2.08
N MET A 386 -1.82 10.17 -2.76
CA MET A 386 -0.64 9.67 -2.08
C MET A 386 0.34 10.79 -1.77
N VAL A 387 0.81 10.81 -0.53
CA VAL A 387 1.88 11.66 -0.04
C VAL A 387 3.19 10.87 -0.12
N TRP A 388 4.28 11.58 -0.42
CA TRP A 388 5.61 10.99 -0.39
C TRP A 388 5.94 10.44 0.99
N ASP A 389 6.76 9.40 0.99
CA ASP A 389 7.21 8.69 2.18
C ASP A 389 6.18 7.91 3.02
N GLN A 390 4.89 7.99 2.70
CA GLN A 390 3.82 7.23 3.36
C GLN A 390 3.52 5.90 2.65
N GLN A 391 3.04 4.91 3.41
CA GLN A 391 2.61 3.62 2.89
C GLN A 391 1.08 3.58 2.76
N TYR A 392 0.60 3.08 1.63
CA TYR A 392 -0.82 2.95 1.33
C TYR A 392 -1.16 1.51 0.99
N LEU A 393 -2.31 1.03 1.42
CA LEU A 393 -2.87 -0.24 0.94
C LEU A 393 -3.90 0.06 -0.14
N VAL A 394 -3.68 -0.49 -1.33
CA VAL A 394 -4.37 -0.06 -2.55
C VAL A 394 -4.80 -1.27 -3.37
N ASP A 395 -6.06 -1.26 -3.82
CA ASP A 395 -6.59 -2.23 -4.78
C ASP A 395 -6.29 -1.76 -6.20
N VAL A 396 -5.41 -2.47 -6.90
CA VAL A 396 -4.88 -2.10 -8.23
C VAL A 396 -5.03 -3.23 -9.25
N PHE A 397 -5.35 -2.87 -10.49
CA PHE A 397 -5.36 -3.79 -11.63
C PHE A 397 -4.02 -3.69 -12.36
N VAL A 398 -3.20 -4.73 -12.26
CA VAL A 398 -1.81 -4.73 -12.70
C VAL A 398 -1.63 -5.62 -13.91
N LYS A 399 -0.87 -5.12 -14.89
CA LYS A 399 -0.39 -5.85 -16.06
C LYS A 399 1.13 -5.78 -16.12
N ILE A 400 1.79 -6.83 -16.62
CA ILE A 400 3.22 -6.74 -16.96
C ILE A 400 3.35 -6.26 -18.40
N ASP A 401 4.08 -5.17 -18.62
CA ASP A 401 4.31 -4.58 -19.95
C ASP A 401 5.80 -4.26 -20.18
N SER A 402 6.17 -4.03 -21.44
CA SER A 402 7.53 -3.66 -21.85
C SER A 402 7.67 -2.14 -21.86
N ILE A 403 8.12 -1.56 -20.75
CA ILE A 403 8.31 -0.11 -20.58
C ILE A 403 9.80 0.19 -20.43
N GLY A 404 10.35 0.98 -21.36
CA GLY A 404 11.76 1.33 -21.36
C GLY A 404 12.69 0.11 -21.57
N ASN A 405 12.30 -0.79 -22.47
CA ASN A 405 13.03 -2.05 -22.79
C ASN A 405 13.18 -3.03 -21.62
N LYS A 406 12.40 -2.85 -20.55
CA LYS A 406 12.32 -3.79 -19.41
C LYS A 406 10.87 -4.23 -19.21
N ARG A 407 10.67 -5.47 -18.79
CA ARG A 407 9.38 -5.96 -18.31
C ARG A 407 9.13 -5.33 -16.94
N ARG A 408 8.05 -4.56 -16.81
CA ARG A 408 7.70 -3.86 -15.57
C ARG A 408 6.20 -4.06 -15.29
N PRO A 409 5.81 -4.26 -14.02
CA PRO A 409 4.42 -4.20 -13.65
C PRO A 409 3.91 -2.76 -13.79
N PHE A 410 2.69 -2.63 -14.31
CA PHE A 410 2.06 -1.38 -14.69
C PHE A 410 0.60 -1.39 -14.19
N ILE A 411 0.20 -0.34 -13.49
CA ILE A 411 -1.17 -0.14 -13.00
C ILE A 411 -2.02 0.37 -14.16
N MET A 412 -3.04 -0.40 -14.52
CA MET A 412 -4.04 0.00 -15.51
C MET A 412 -5.24 0.68 -14.86
N GLU A 413 -5.66 0.21 -13.69
CA GLU A 413 -6.83 0.70 -12.97
C GLU A 413 -6.61 0.66 -11.45
N ILE A 414 -7.35 1.48 -10.72
CA ILE A 414 -7.38 1.52 -9.26
C ILE A 414 -8.84 1.53 -8.82
N LYS A 415 -9.16 0.75 -7.79
CA LYS A 415 -10.52 0.70 -7.27
C LYS A 415 -10.79 1.94 -6.42
N THR A 416 -11.69 2.81 -6.89
CA THR A 416 -11.96 4.10 -6.22
C THR A 416 -13.24 4.13 -5.39
N ARG A 417 -14.12 3.11 -5.46
CA ARG A 417 -15.38 2.99 -4.68
C ARG A 417 -15.78 1.54 -4.47
#